data_AF-A0A0C4E456-F1
#
_entry.id   AF-A0A0C4E456-F1
#
_cell.length_a   1.000
_cell.length_b   1.000
_cell.length_c   1.000
_cell.angle_alpha   90.00
_cell.angle_beta   90.00
_cell.angle_gamma   90.00
#
_symmetry.space_group_name_H-M   'P 1'
#
loop_
_entity.id
_entity.type
_entity.pdbx_description
1 polymer ?
#
loop_
_entity_poly.entity_id
_entity_poly.type
_entity_poly.pdbx_seq_one_letter_code
_entity_poly.pdbx_strand_id
1 'polypeptide(L)'
;MPTLKTIVHTLSLTVALPCPTLGYAAARAPKPAEPLVGSAAAAEAWRYGSGSGSRHASGQDASKPIAADRTALHGTATPPPVETVGPLAGGYTQTCYMYDMSNGYEDDQEGHLLACRCYDQYSRWHYTTAHLNERLGNDNGRFVWYSKDYRASCNHSILWKERHYMSTCAMRDGRLTLAEIDLDLYIRNIHGQLKMM
;
A
#
# COMPACT_ATOMS: atom_id res chain seq x y z
N MET A 1 39.56 -26.16 68.05
CA MET A 1 39.90 -25.12 67.06
C MET A 1 38.61 -24.45 66.61
N PRO A 2 38.44 -23.14 66.84
CA PRO A 2 37.13 -22.47 66.72
C PRO A 2 36.79 -22.02 65.30
N THR A 3 35.50 -22.13 64.97
CA THR A 3 34.83 -21.70 63.75
C THR A 3 34.57 -20.19 63.77
N LEU A 4 35.22 -19.43 62.88
CA LEU A 4 34.88 -18.02 62.63
C LEU A 4 33.71 -17.93 61.64
N LYS A 5 32.59 -17.37 62.08
CA LYS A 5 31.49 -16.89 61.22
C LYS A 5 31.74 -15.41 60.89
N THR A 6 32.01 -15.10 59.64
CA THR A 6 32.11 -13.72 59.13
C THR A 6 30.72 -13.26 58.70
N ILE A 7 30.22 -12.21 59.35
CA ILE A 7 28.98 -11.51 59.00
C ILE A 7 29.39 -10.30 58.13
N VAL A 8 28.91 -10.25 56.89
CA VAL A 8 29.10 -9.09 56.00
C VAL A 8 27.78 -8.31 55.99
N HIS A 9 27.79 -7.11 56.59
CA HIS A 9 26.73 -6.11 56.45
C HIS A 9 26.97 -5.31 55.17
N THR A 10 26.09 -5.46 54.18
CA THR A 10 26.03 -4.58 53.00
C THR A 10 25.15 -3.37 53.30
N LEU A 11 25.75 -2.18 53.38
CA LEU A 11 25.03 -0.90 53.34
C LEU A 11 24.58 -0.61 51.90
N SER A 12 23.27 -0.45 51.69
CA SER A 12 22.72 0.08 50.44
C SER A 12 22.58 1.61 50.56
N LEU A 13 23.34 2.33 49.74
CA LEU A 13 23.27 3.79 49.61
C LEU A 13 22.31 4.13 48.46
N THR A 14 21.09 4.55 48.78
CA THR A 14 20.14 5.09 47.78
C THR A 14 20.39 6.58 47.58
N VAL A 15 20.96 6.94 46.42
CA VAL A 15 21.07 8.33 45.95
C VAL A 15 19.79 8.66 45.17
N ALA A 16 18.98 9.56 45.70
CA ALA A 16 17.83 10.12 44.98
C ALA A 16 18.30 11.24 44.06
N LEU A 17 18.13 11.05 42.74
CA LEU A 17 18.37 12.07 41.73
C LEU A 17 17.08 12.92 41.53
N PRO A 18 17.19 14.25 41.41
CA PRO A 18 16.05 15.11 41.10
C PRO A 18 15.63 14.96 39.63
N CYS A 19 14.33 14.71 39.42
CA CYS A 19 13.70 14.59 38.12
C CYS A 19 13.51 15.98 37.49
N PRO A 20 14.08 16.29 36.31
CA PRO A 20 13.77 17.53 35.61
C PRO A 20 12.39 17.42 34.96
N THR A 21 11.49 18.34 35.32
CA THR A 21 10.20 18.53 34.67
C THR A 21 10.40 19.06 33.25
N LEU A 22 10.18 18.20 32.25
CA LEU A 22 10.08 18.61 30.86
C LEU A 22 8.81 19.44 30.66
N GLY A 23 8.98 20.71 30.30
CA GLY A 23 7.90 21.58 29.84
C GLY A 23 7.34 21.09 28.51
N TYR A 24 6.03 20.84 28.48
CA TYR A 24 5.29 20.56 27.25
C TYR A 24 5.18 21.85 26.42
N ALA A 25 5.97 21.95 25.35
CA ALA A 25 5.71 22.89 24.27
C ALA A 25 4.58 22.32 23.39
N ALA A 26 3.51 23.09 23.21
CA ALA A 26 2.40 22.73 22.33
C ALA A 26 2.91 22.52 20.89
N ALA A 27 2.70 21.31 20.36
CA ALA A 27 3.02 20.98 18.98
C ALA A 27 2.19 21.85 18.02
N ARG A 28 2.87 22.55 17.10
CA ARG A 28 2.21 23.22 15.97
C ARG A 28 1.50 22.17 15.13
N ALA A 29 0.27 22.49 14.71
CA ALA A 29 -0.52 21.65 13.82
C ALA A 29 0.29 21.27 12.56
N PRO A 30 0.22 19.99 12.11
CA PRO A 30 0.88 19.57 10.89
C PRO A 30 0.33 20.37 9.71
N LYS A 31 1.24 20.92 8.89
CA LYS A 31 0.87 21.51 7.60
C LYS A 31 0.13 20.45 6.77
N PRO A 32 -0.92 20.84 6.01
CA PRO A 32 -1.57 19.92 5.08
C PRO A 32 -0.52 19.30 4.17
N ALA A 33 -0.51 17.97 4.09
CA ALA A 33 0.39 17.24 3.20
C ALA A 33 0.12 17.69 1.76
N GLU A 34 1.14 18.27 1.13
CA GLU A 34 1.12 18.45 -0.31
C GLU A 34 1.03 17.05 -0.96
N PRO A 35 0.22 16.88 -2.03
CA PRO A 35 0.14 15.62 -2.73
C PRO A 35 1.55 15.22 -3.22
N LEU A 36 2.04 14.08 -2.74
CA LEU A 36 3.41 13.58 -2.95
C LEU A 36 3.70 13.12 -4.39
N VAL A 37 2.82 13.42 -5.35
CA VAL A 37 3.03 13.08 -6.75
C VAL A 37 2.82 14.32 -7.59
N GLY A 38 3.93 14.97 -7.94
CA GLY A 38 3.95 15.91 -9.05
C GLY A 38 3.45 15.22 -10.32
N SER A 39 2.70 15.95 -11.12
CA SER A 39 2.08 15.53 -12.40
C SER A 39 2.99 14.75 -13.35
N ALA A 40 4.32 14.79 -13.15
CA ALA A 40 5.32 14.01 -13.87
C ALA A 40 5.17 12.49 -13.69
N ALA A 41 4.95 11.95 -12.49
CA ALA A 41 4.90 10.49 -12.31
C ALA A 41 3.61 9.88 -12.89
N ALA A 42 2.48 10.61 -12.77
CA ALA A 42 1.25 10.26 -13.46
C ALA A 42 1.47 10.27 -14.99
N ALA A 43 2.15 11.30 -15.53
CA ALA A 43 2.44 11.39 -16.95
C ALA A 43 3.40 10.30 -17.48
N GLU A 44 4.35 9.83 -16.67
CA GLU A 44 5.22 8.69 -17.04
C GLU A 44 4.47 7.36 -17.04
N ALA A 45 3.53 7.14 -16.10
CA ALA A 45 2.68 5.96 -16.10
C ALA A 45 1.80 5.86 -17.37
N TRP A 46 1.26 6.99 -17.86
CA TRP A 46 0.51 7.04 -19.12
C TRP A 46 1.35 6.69 -20.35
N ARG A 47 2.66 6.99 -20.33
CA ARG A 47 3.54 6.72 -21.48
C ARG A 47 3.88 5.24 -21.64
N TYR A 48 3.91 4.47 -20.56
CA TYR A 48 4.21 3.04 -20.62
C TYR A 48 3.07 2.19 -21.21
N GLY A 49 1.81 2.66 -21.16
CA GLY A 49 0.65 1.92 -21.68
C GLY A 49 0.25 2.19 -23.14
N SER A 50 0.92 3.11 -23.85
CA SER A 50 0.44 3.63 -25.15
C SER A 50 0.98 2.90 -26.39
N GLY A 51 1.63 1.74 -26.24
CA GLY A 51 2.41 1.09 -27.30
C GLY A 51 1.97 -0.33 -27.66
N SER A 52 0.72 -0.56 -28.07
CA SER A 52 0.34 -1.79 -28.78
C SER A 52 -1.00 -1.62 -29.49
N GLY A 53 -1.06 -2.01 -30.76
CA GLY A 53 -2.06 -1.55 -31.72
C GLY A 53 -3.44 -2.17 -31.57
N SER A 54 -4.47 -1.32 -31.65
CA SER A 54 -5.84 -1.72 -31.93
C SER A 54 -6.14 -1.57 -33.43
N ARG A 55 -6.37 -2.68 -34.13
CA ARG A 55 -7.06 -2.69 -35.42
C ARG A 55 -8.44 -3.33 -35.26
N HIS A 56 -9.42 -2.65 -35.84
CA HIS A 56 -10.76 -3.10 -36.23
C HIS A 56 -11.76 -3.49 -35.15
N ALA A 57 -12.75 -2.62 -34.94
CA ALA A 57 -14.13 -2.95 -35.30
C ALA A 57 -14.92 -1.67 -35.59
N SER A 58 -15.39 -1.57 -36.83
CA SER A 58 -16.34 -0.59 -37.33
C SER A 58 -17.75 -0.94 -36.85
N GLY A 59 -18.45 0.02 -36.27
CA GLY A 59 -19.88 -0.09 -35.95
C GLY A 59 -20.44 1.32 -35.74
N GLN A 60 -21.09 1.83 -36.79
CA GLN A 60 -21.84 3.08 -36.78
C GLN A 60 -23.00 2.97 -35.79
N ASP A 61 -23.17 3.95 -34.91
CA ASP A 61 -24.51 4.52 -34.72
C ASP A 61 -24.44 5.94 -34.19
N ALA A 62 -25.24 6.81 -34.81
CA ALA A 62 -25.28 8.24 -34.56
C ALA A 62 -26.34 8.53 -33.49
N SER A 63 -25.95 9.15 -32.39
CA SER A 63 -26.90 9.80 -31.48
C SER A 63 -26.28 11.04 -30.86
N LYS A 64 -26.99 12.16 -31.06
CA LYS A 64 -26.65 13.54 -30.67
C LYS A 64 -26.39 13.68 -29.16
N PRO A 65 -25.49 14.58 -28.73
CA PRO A 65 -25.42 14.98 -27.33
C PRO A 65 -26.59 15.90 -26.97
N ILE A 66 -27.41 15.46 -26.02
CA ILE A 66 -28.36 16.29 -25.28
C ILE A 66 -27.56 17.07 -24.24
N ALA A 67 -27.71 18.39 -24.22
CA ALA A 67 -27.12 19.27 -23.22
C ALA A 67 -27.66 18.92 -21.83
N ALA A 68 -26.80 18.43 -20.94
CA ALA A 68 -27.12 18.19 -19.54
C ALA A 68 -26.83 19.47 -18.73
N ASP A 69 -27.90 19.96 -18.11
CA ASP A 69 -27.96 21.09 -17.20
C ASP A 69 -27.06 20.89 -15.97
N ARG A 70 -26.34 21.94 -15.60
CA ARG A 70 -25.38 21.97 -14.49
C ARG A 70 -26.13 22.25 -13.19
N THR A 71 -26.53 21.21 -12.46
CA THR A 71 -26.84 21.35 -11.03
C THR A 71 -25.66 20.84 -10.21
N ALA A 72 -24.86 21.78 -9.69
CA ALA A 72 -23.74 21.50 -8.80
C ALA A 72 -24.25 21.14 -7.41
N LEU A 73 -24.22 19.85 -7.06
CA LEU A 73 -24.33 19.41 -5.67
C LEU A 73 -22.94 19.39 -5.05
N HIS A 74 -22.66 20.41 -4.23
CA HIS A 74 -21.54 20.45 -3.30
C HIS A 74 -21.74 19.39 -2.20
N GLY A 75 -21.25 18.18 -2.45
CA GLY A 75 -21.03 17.18 -1.41
C GLY A 75 -19.58 17.22 -0.96
N THR A 76 -19.29 17.91 0.14
CA THR A 76 -17.99 17.84 0.83
C THR A 76 -17.86 16.47 1.51
N ALA A 77 -17.61 15.42 0.72
CA ALA A 77 -17.25 14.11 1.27
C ALA A 77 -15.80 14.20 1.74
N THR A 78 -15.62 14.35 3.05
CA THR A 78 -14.31 14.22 3.69
C THR A 78 -13.76 12.84 3.34
N PRO A 79 -12.59 12.72 2.70
CA PRO A 79 -12.01 11.40 2.43
C PRO A 79 -11.83 10.67 3.77
N PRO A 80 -12.10 9.35 3.84
CA PRO A 80 -11.86 8.60 5.06
C PRO A 80 -10.40 8.78 5.48
N PRO A 81 -10.13 8.86 6.79
CA PRO A 81 -8.77 9.00 7.29
C PRO A 81 -7.92 7.83 6.79
N VAL A 82 -6.79 8.16 6.17
CA VAL A 82 -5.74 7.19 5.86
C VAL A 82 -5.29 6.61 7.20
N GLU A 83 -5.72 5.38 7.50
CA GLU A 83 -5.26 4.67 8.70
C GLU A 83 -3.74 4.62 8.67
N THR A 84 -3.13 5.29 9.63
CA THR A 84 -1.69 5.37 9.79
C THR A 84 -1.25 3.99 10.29
N VAL A 85 -0.80 3.16 9.35
CA VAL A 85 -0.30 1.81 9.64
C VAL A 85 0.86 1.94 10.61
N GLY A 86 0.70 1.41 11.83
CA GLY A 86 1.68 1.48 12.91
C GLY A 86 2.98 0.71 12.62
N PRO A 87 3.87 0.51 13.62
CA PRO A 87 5.19 -0.13 13.46
C PRO A 87 5.17 -1.62 13.03
N LEU A 88 4.04 -2.11 12.54
CA LEU A 88 3.78 -3.44 12.00
C LEU A 88 3.57 -3.40 10.48
N ALA A 89 4.03 -2.36 9.77
CA ALA A 89 3.98 -2.32 8.31
C ALA A 89 4.67 -3.56 7.72
N GLY A 90 4.03 -4.20 6.74
CA GLY A 90 4.40 -5.52 6.25
C GLY A 90 5.84 -5.68 5.74
N GLY A 91 6.44 -4.63 5.16
CA GLY A 91 7.86 -4.54 4.88
C GLY A 91 8.43 -5.64 3.99
N TYR A 92 7.62 -6.33 3.17
CA TYR A 92 8.11 -7.47 2.38
C TYR A 92 9.27 -7.11 1.46
N THR A 93 9.33 -5.85 1.00
CA THR A 93 10.41 -5.39 0.11
C THR A 93 11.80 -5.42 0.77
N GLN A 94 11.88 -5.51 2.10
CA GLN A 94 13.14 -5.60 2.83
C GLN A 94 13.80 -6.98 2.73
N THR A 95 13.03 -8.02 2.39
CA THR A 95 13.50 -9.42 2.45
C THR A 95 13.09 -10.24 1.23
N CYS A 96 12.47 -9.60 0.24
CA CYS A 96 12.06 -10.20 -1.02
C CYS A 96 12.66 -9.46 -2.21
N TYR A 97 12.73 -10.13 -3.35
CA TYR A 97 13.34 -9.64 -4.59
C TYR A 97 12.66 -10.30 -5.79
N MET A 98 12.95 -9.81 -7.01
CA MET A 98 12.40 -10.32 -8.27
C MET A 98 10.86 -10.24 -8.29
N TYR A 99 10.35 -9.02 -8.20
CA TYR A 99 8.92 -8.73 -8.17
C TYR A 99 8.34 -8.80 -9.57
N ASP A 100 7.30 -9.62 -9.71
CA ASP A 100 6.54 -9.74 -10.94
C ASP A 100 5.05 -9.68 -10.61
N MET A 101 4.28 -9.01 -11.47
CA MET A 101 2.83 -8.97 -11.40
C MET A 101 2.30 -9.79 -12.56
N SER A 102 1.71 -10.94 -12.25
CA SER A 102 1.10 -11.79 -13.27
C SER A 102 -0.39 -12.00 -13.00
N ASN A 103 -1.12 -12.41 -14.03
CA ASN A 103 -2.49 -12.89 -13.90
C ASN A 103 -2.59 -14.41 -13.78
N GLY A 104 -1.47 -15.10 -13.55
CA GLY A 104 -1.37 -16.55 -13.59
C GLY A 104 -1.30 -17.13 -15.01
N TYR A 105 -1.27 -16.26 -16.02
CA TYR A 105 -1.02 -16.58 -17.42
C TYR A 105 0.11 -15.65 -17.91
N GLU A 106 1.13 -16.20 -18.57
CA GLU A 106 2.39 -15.49 -18.86
C GLU A 106 2.21 -14.26 -19.77
N ASP A 107 1.09 -14.18 -20.51
CA ASP A 107 0.82 -13.13 -21.50
C ASP A 107 -0.08 -11.97 -21.00
N ASP A 108 -0.61 -12.04 -19.78
CA ASP A 108 -1.56 -11.05 -19.28
C ASP A 108 -0.96 -10.18 -18.16
N GLN A 109 -0.67 -8.94 -18.54
CA GLN A 109 -0.04 -7.90 -17.71
C GLN A 109 -1.06 -7.14 -16.83
N GLU A 110 -2.34 -7.50 -16.79
CA GLU A 110 -3.30 -6.89 -15.85
C GLU A 110 -3.14 -7.43 -14.40
N GLY A 111 -1.89 -7.72 -14.02
CA GLY A 111 -1.44 -8.54 -12.89
C GLY A 111 -2.14 -8.28 -11.56
N HIS A 112 -2.60 -9.36 -10.93
CA HIS A 112 -3.17 -9.38 -9.57
C HIS A 112 -2.50 -10.39 -8.64
N LEU A 113 -1.62 -11.23 -9.18
CA LEU A 113 -0.72 -12.09 -8.42
C LEU A 113 0.62 -11.36 -8.29
N LEU A 114 0.94 -10.96 -7.07
CA LEU A 114 2.29 -10.52 -6.74
C LEU A 114 3.15 -11.76 -6.54
N ALA A 115 4.10 -12.00 -7.44
CA ALA A 115 5.09 -13.05 -7.32
C ALA A 115 6.45 -12.47 -6.95
N CYS A 116 7.16 -13.11 -6.03
CA CYS A 116 8.54 -12.75 -5.70
C CYS A 116 9.32 -13.91 -5.10
N ARG A 117 10.63 -13.70 -4.92
CA ARG A 117 11.50 -14.57 -4.14
C ARG A 117 11.81 -13.93 -2.80
N CYS A 118 11.57 -14.64 -1.71
CA CYS A 118 11.76 -14.15 -0.35
C CYS A 118 12.76 -15.01 0.42
N TYR A 119 13.51 -14.39 1.33
CA TYR A 119 14.40 -15.10 2.23
C TYR A 119 13.65 -15.65 3.46
N ASP A 120 13.96 -16.88 3.86
CA ASP A 120 13.61 -17.38 5.19
C ASP A 120 14.69 -17.03 6.25
N GLN A 121 14.44 -17.41 7.50
CA GLN A 121 15.36 -17.19 8.62
C GLN A 121 16.71 -17.93 8.49
N TYR A 122 16.84 -18.84 7.51
CA TYR A 122 18.06 -19.60 7.23
C TYR A 122 18.75 -19.09 5.95
N SER A 123 18.37 -17.89 5.47
CA SER A 123 18.90 -17.29 4.23
C SER A 123 18.66 -18.15 2.98
N ARG A 124 17.60 -18.96 2.98
CA ARG A 124 17.20 -19.71 1.78
C ARG A 124 16.14 -18.94 1.01
N TRP A 125 16.25 -19.00 -0.30
CA TRP A 125 15.28 -18.40 -1.22
C TRP A 125 14.05 -19.28 -1.39
N HIS A 126 12.89 -18.67 -1.28
CA HIS A 126 11.60 -19.29 -1.54
C HIS A 126 10.84 -18.50 -2.58
N TYR A 127 10.30 -19.17 -3.58
CA TYR A 127 9.33 -18.56 -4.48
C TYR A 127 7.96 -18.52 -3.80
N THR A 128 7.30 -17.37 -3.86
CA THR A 128 6.02 -17.15 -3.18
C THR A 128 5.15 -16.20 -3.98
N THR A 129 3.84 -16.35 -3.83
CA THR A 129 2.84 -15.50 -4.48
C THR A 129 1.83 -14.96 -3.47
N ALA A 130 1.23 -13.81 -3.75
CA ALA A 130 0.11 -13.24 -3.02
C ALA A 130 -0.97 -12.77 -4.00
N HIS A 131 -2.21 -13.20 -3.79
CA HIS A 131 -3.33 -12.89 -4.66
C HIS A 131 -4.05 -11.62 -4.18
N LEU A 132 -3.71 -10.47 -4.76
CA LEU A 132 -4.21 -9.17 -4.28
C LEU A 132 -5.74 -9.08 -4.32
N ASN A 133 -6.40 -9.72 -5.28
CA ASN A 133 -7.87 -9.69 -5.38
C ASN A 133 -8.60 -10.29 -4.15
N GLU A 134 -7.91 -11.07 -3.32
CA GLU A 134 -8.49 -11.67 -2.11
C GLU A 134 -8.58 -10.67 -0.94
N ARG A 135 -7.77 -9.60 -0.97
CA ARG A 135 -7.62 -8.63 0.12
C ARG A 135 -7.69 -7.16 -0.32
N LEU A 136 -7.76 -6.92 -1.62
CA LEU A 136 -7.92 -5.59 -2.20
C LEU A 136 -9.29 -5.48 -2.88
N GLY A 137 -10.02 -4.42 -2.56
CA GLY A 137 -11.25 -4.04 -3.26
C GLY A 137 -11.20 -2.59 -3.74
N ASN A 138 -12.24 -2.19 -4.46
CA ASN A 138 -12.42 -0.83 -4.96
C ASN A 138 -13.62 -0.17 -4.28
N ASP A 139 -13.40 0.94 -3.57
CA ASP A 139 -14.46 1.82 -3.09
C ASP A 139 -14.39 3.16 -3.81
N ASN A 140 -15.30 3.36 -4.76
CA ASN A 140 -15.47 4.60 -5.51
C ASN A 140 -14.16 5.11 -6.16
N GLY A 141 -13.42 4.21 -6.81
CA GLY A 141 -12.16 4.52 -7.48
C GLY A 141 -10.94 4.53 -6.55
N ARG A 142 -11.06 4.07 -5.30
CA ARG A 142 -9.95 3.98 -4.36
C ARG A 142 -9.74 2.55 -3.91
N PHE A 143 -8.48 2.17 -3.75
CA PHE A 143 -8.15 0.90 -3.14
C PHE A 143 -8.50 0.89 -1.65
N VAL A 144 -9.13 -0.18 -1.22
CA VAL A 144 -9.44 -0.47 0.18
C VAL A 144 -8.91 -1.86 0.51
N TRP A 145 -7.99 -1.91 1.47
CA TRP A 145 -7.51 -3.17 2.01
C TRP A 145 -8.58 -3.85 2.87
N TYR A 146 -8.56 -5.18 2.97
CA TYR A 146 -9.66 -6.00 3.52
C TYR A 146 -11.00 -5.88 2.79
N SER A 147 -11.02 -5.19 1.65
CA SER A 147 -12.06 -5.37 0.65
C SER A 147 -11.60 -6.44 -0.35
N LYS A 148 -12.48 -6.99 -1.17
CA LYS A 148 -12.12 -8.02 -2.14
C LYS A 148 -12.63 -7.64 -3.51
N ASP A 149 -12.15 -8.33 -4.53
CA ASP A 149 -12.68 -8.26 -5.88
C ASP A 149 -12.55 -6.88 -6.57
N TYR A 150 -11.43 -6.16 -6.35
CA TYR A 150 -11.18 -4.90 -7.07
C TYR A 150 -11.18 -5.10 -8.60
N ARG A 151 -10.75 -6.27 -9.09
CA ARG A 151 -10.67 -6.56 -10.54
C ARG A 151 -12.01 -6.47 -11.25
N ALA A 152 -13.14 -6.65 -10.54
CA ALA A 152 -14.46 -6.45 -11.12
C ALA A 152 -14.68 -5.00 -11.63
N SER A 153 -13.84 -4.05 -11.20
CA SER A 153 -14.01 -2.63 -11.49
C SER A 153 -12.71 -1.87 -11.72
N CYS A 154 -11.58 -2.56 -11.86
CA CYS A 154 -10.26 -1.96 -12.10
C CYS A 154 -9.50 -2.71 -13.18
N ASN A 155 -8.70 -1.98 -13.97
CA ASN A 155 -7.85 -2.52 -15.03
C ASN A 155 -6.52 -1.75 -15.15
N HIS A 156 -5.66 -2.19 -16.08
CA HIS A 156 -4.35 -1.59 -16.34
C HIS A 156 -3.50 -1.44 -15.07
N SER A 157 -3.32 -2.54 -14.36
CA SER A 157 -2.58 -2.56 -13.11
C SER A 157 -1.07 -2.56 -13.35
N ILE A 158 -0.33 -1.81 -12.53
CA ILE A 158 1.12 -1.75 -12.57
C ILE A 158 1.70 -1.82 -11.15
N LEU A 159 2.86 -2.45 -11.00
CA LEU A 159 3.67 -2.37 -9.79
C LEU A 159 4.85 -1.45 -10.05
N TRP A 160 4.82 -0.27 -9.44
CA TRP A 160 5.87 0.73 -9.55
C TRP A 160 6.79 0.69 -8.32
N LYS A 161 8.10 0.77 -8.57
CA LYS A 161 9.13 0.72 -7.52
C LYS A 161 8.91 -0.42 -6.52
N GLU A 162 8.50 -1.59 -7.03
CA GLU A 162 8.41 -2.84 -6.28
C GLU A 162 7.35 -2.89 -5.17
N ARG A 163 6.70 -1.76 -4.80
CA ARG A 163 5.72 -1.65 -3.70
C ARG A 163 4.46 -0.83 -4.01
N HIS A 164 4.53 0.14 -4.92
CA HIS A 164 3.39 0.99 -5.24
C HIS A 164 2.54 0.31 -6.29
N TYR A 165 1.42 -0.26 -5.85
CA TYR A 165 0.47 -0.87 -6.75
C TYR A 165 -0.55 0.16 -7.20
N MET A 166 -0.66 0.32 -8.52
CA MET A 166 -1.52 1.31 -9.14
C MET A 166 -2.44 0.64 -10.16
N SER A 167 -3.67 1.10 -10.29
CA SER A 167 -4.62 0.61 -11.29
C SER A 167 -5.63 1.68 -11.64
N THR A 168 -6.19 1.62 -12.84
CA THR A 168 -7.33 2.45 -13.22
C THR A 168 -8.61 1.80 -12.73
N CYS A 169 -9.36 2.48 -11.85
CA CYS A 169 -10.55 1.96 -11.20
C CYS A 169 -11.79 2.81 -11.50
N ALA A 170 -12.95 2.15 -11.63
CA ALA A 170 -14.23 2.81 -11.80
C ALA A 170 -14.73 3.42 -10.49
N MET A 171 -15.19 4.66 -10.58
CA MET A 171 -15.98 5.36 -9.57
C MET A 171 -17.46 4.97 -9.68
N ARG A 172 -18.26 5.30 -8.67
CA ARG A 172 -19.72 5.03 -8.66
C ARG A 172 -20.49 5.80 -9.72
N ASP A 173 -19.95 6.92 -10.20
CA ASP A 173 -20.52 7.73 -11.29
C ASP A 173 -20.11 7.23 -12.69
N GLY A 174 -19.39 6.11 -12.78
CA GLY A 174 -18.91 5.52 -14.02
C GLY A 174 -17.62 6.13 -14.57
N ARG A 175 -17.08 7.18 -13.94
CA ARG A 175 -15.77 7.72 -14.32
C ARG A 175 -14.64 6.78 -13.89
N LEU A 176 -13.51 6.88 -14.57
CA LEU A 176 -12.29 6.17 -14.20
C LEU A 176 -11.34 7.09 -13.42
N THR A 177 -10.57 6.50 -12.51
CA THR A 177 -9.53 7.21 -11.74
C THR A 177 -8.36 6.30 -11.45
N LEU A 178 -7.20 6.90 -11.14
CA LEU A 178 -6.02 6.16 -10.74
C LEU A 178 -6.08 5.88 -9.25
N ALA A 179 -6.22 4.61 -8.89
CA ALA A 179 -6.09 4.13 -7.53
C ALA A 179 -4.63 3.74 -7.25
N GLU A 180 -4.14 4.03 -6.05
CA GLU A 180 -2.79 3.68 -5.60
C GLU A 180 -2.85 3.11 -4.18
N ILE A 181 -2.03 2.09 -3.93
CA ILE A 181 -1.79 1.53 -2.60
C ILE A 181 -0.33 1.11 -2.47
N ASP A 182 0.22 1.31 -1.28
CA ASP A 182 1.56 0.84 -0.92
C ASP A 182 1.47 -0.56 -0.30
N LEU A 183 1.84 -1.58 -1.08
CA LEU A 183 1.75 -2.98 -0.66
C LEU A 183 2.69 -3.32 0.48
N ASP A 184 3.78 -2.56 0.66
CA ASP A 184 4.73 -2.78 1.74
C ASP A 184 4.09 -2.48 3.11
N LEU A 185 2.98 -1.75 3.15
CA LEU A 185 2.23 -1.56 4.39
C LEU A 185 1.43 -2.80 4.80
N TYR A 186 1.04 -3.63 3.85
CA TYR A 186 0.04 -4.68 4.06
C TYR A 186 0.53 -6.10 3.83
N ILE A 187 1.66 -6.27 3.15
CA ILE A 187 2.24 -7.56 2.81
C ILE A 187 3.56 -7.72 3.54
N ARG A 188 3.74 -8.87 4.20
CA ARG A 188 4.98 -9.24 4.87
C ARG A 188 5.54 -10.56 4.39
N ASN A 189 6.85 -10.71 4.53
CA ASN A 189 7.51 -12.00 4.43
C ASN A 189 7.51 -12.69 5.80
N ILE A 190 6.93 -13.89 5.88
CA ILE A 190 7.03 -14.77 7.05
C ILE A 190 7.67 -16.07 6.59
N HIS A 191 8.91 -16.34 7.02
CA HIS A 191 9.62 -17.58 6.73
C HIS A 191 9.72 -17.91 5.22
N GLY A 192 9.97 -16.90 4.38
CA GLY A 192 10.06 -17.05 2.93
C GLY A 192 8.71 -17.06 2.22
N GLN A 193 7.61 -16.73 2.90
CA GLN A 193 6.26 -16.72 2.34
C GLN A 193 5.63 -15.34 2.46
N LEU A 194 5.08 -14.81 1.36
CA LEU A 194 4.26 -13.61 1.41
C LEU A 194 2.97 -13.89 2.19
N LYS A 195 2.67 -13.02 3.14
CA LYS A 195 1.45 -13.03 3.93
C LYS A 195 0.84 -11.64 3.91
N MET A 196 -0.37 -11.57 3.36
CA MET A 196 -1.25 -10.42 3.48
C MET A 196 -1.77 -10.35 4.91
N MET A 197 -1.57 -9.21 5.58
CA MET A 197 -2.08 -8.98 6.93
C MET A 197 -3.54 -8.55 6.87
#